data_AF-A0A5M6IBX5-F1
#
_entry.id   AF-A0A5M6IBX5-F1
#
_cell.length_a   1.000
_cell.length_b   1.000
_cell.length_c   1.000
_cell.angle_alpha   90.00
_cell.angle_beta   90.00
_cell.angle_gamma   90.00
#
_symmetry.space_group_name_H-M   'P 1'
#
loop_
_entity.id
_entity.type
_entity.pdbx_description
1 polymer ?
#
loop_
_entity_poly.entity_id
_entity_poly.type
_entity_poly.pdbx_seq_one_letter_code
_entity_poly.pdbx_strand_id
1 'polypeptide(L)' 'MADAPAVTSYKNLNRTGLTDDEAKAFHAMFQRGGQIFFAICLLAHFLVWAWMPWYPAAS' A
#
# COMPACT_ATOMS: atom_id res chain seq x y z
N MET A 1 -35.09 -14.59 23.42
CA MET A 1 -34.01 -14.68 22.42
C MET A 1 -33.86 -13.29 21.83
N ALA A 2 -33.09 -12.46 22.53
CA ALA A 2 -32.92 -11.05 22.20
C ALA A 2 -32.20 -10.91 20.85
N ASP A 3 -32.82 -10.14 19.98
CA ASP A 3 -32.31 -9.48 18.79
C ASP A 3 -30.83 -9.06 18.93
N ALA A 4 -29.96 -9.86 18.30
CA ALA A 4 -28.54 -9.54 18.18
C ALA A 4 -28.37 -8.31 17.25
N PRO A 5 -27.59 -7.28 17.65
CA PRO A 5 -27.45 -6.06 16.88
C PRO A 5 -26.82 -6.37 15.51
N ALA A 6 -27.62 -6.19 14.46
CA ALA A 6 -27.25 -6.02 13.05
C ALA A 6 -25.86 -6.57 12.65
N VAL A 7 -25.67 -7.89 12.73
CA VAL A 7 -24.60 -8.56 11.97
C VAL A 7 -24.97 -8.43 10.49
N THR A 8 -24.38 -7.43 9.84
CA THR A 8 -24.56 -7.15 8.41
C THR A 8 -24.35 -8.43 7.61
N SER A 9 -25.32 -8.71 6.74
CA SER A 9 -25.37 -9.88 5.87
C SER A 9 -24.00 -10.19 5.24
N TYR A 10 -23.55 -11.44 5.42
CA TYR A 10 -22.34 -12.05 4.84
C TYR A 10 -22.15 -11.80 3.33
N LYS A 11 -23.23 -11.42 2.64
CA LYS A 11 -23.27 -11.08 1.23
C LYS A 11 -22.42 -9.84 0.86
N ASN A 12 -22.03 -9.02 1.84
CA ASN A 12 -21.23 -7.80 1.63
C ASN A 12 -19.75 -7.96 1.98
N LEU A 13 -19.28 -9.19 2.28
CA LEU A 13 -17.86 -9.46 2.52
C LEU A 13 -17.17 -9.85 1.21
N ASN A 14 -15.92 -9.40 1.04
CA ASN A 14 -15.09 -9.73 -0.11
C ASN A 14 -14.49 -11.15 0.02
N ARG A 15 -13.74 -11.60 -1.01
CA ARG A 15 -13.10 -12.94 -1.05
C ARG A 15 -12.12 -13.21 0.09
N THR A 16 -11.65 -12.16 0.77
CA THR A 16 -10.75 -12.25 1.95
C THR A 16 -11.50 -12.13 3.28
N GLY A 17 -12.83 -12.04 3.27
CA GLY A 17 -13.66 -11.96 4.47
C GLY A 17 -13.67 -10.58 5.12
N LEU A 18 -13.25 -9.53 4.42
CA LEU A 18 -13.28 -8.15 4.87
C LEU A 18 -14.48 -7.42 4.27
N THR A 19 -15.04 -6.47 5.00
CA THR A 19 -15.95 -5.48 4.43
C THR A 19 -15.20 -4.55 3.47
N ASP A 20 -15.92 -3.93 2.53
CA ASP A 20 -15.31 -2.97 1.58
C ASP A 20 -14.63 -1.79 2.29
N ASP A 21 -15.17 -1.35 3.43
CA ASP A 21 -14.62 -0.24 4.20
C ASP A 21 -13.33 -0.62 4.92
N GLU A 22 -13.27 -1.82 5.51
CA GLU A 22 -12.04 -2.35 6.14
C GLU A 22 -10.93 -2.56 5.09
N ALA A 23 -11.29 -3.09 3.91
CA ALA A 23 -10.34 -3.29 2.82
C ALA A 23 -9.72 -1.96 2.35
N LYS A 24 -10.53 -0.90 2.24
CA LYS A 24 -10.06 0.45 1.89
C LYS A 24 -9.20 1.06 2.98
N ALA A 25 -9.54 0.86 4.26
CA ALA A 25 -8.75 1.35 5.38
C ALA A 25 -7.34 0.73 5.39
N PHE A 26 -7.22 -0.59 5.19
CA PHE A 26 -5.94 -1.25 5.02
C PHE A 26 -5.17 -0.71 3.82
N HIS A 27 -5.83 -0.61 2.67
CA HIS A 27 -5.20 -0.13 1.44
C HIS A 27 -4.66 1.29 1.58
N ALA A 28 -5.39 2.17 2.25
CA ALA A 28 -4.97 3.55 2.50
C ALA A 28 -3.69 3.60 3.36
N MET A 29 -3.57 2.77 4.39
CA MET A 29 -2.36 2.71 5.22
C MET A 29 -1.17 2.13 4.45
N PHE A 30 -1.41 1.07 3.67
CA PHE A 30 -0.39 0.46 2.82
C PHE A 30 0.15 1.45 1.77
N GLN A 31 -0.74 2.18 1.09
CA GLN A 31 -0.35 3.19 0.10
C GLN A 31 0.50 4.30 0.73
N ARG A 32 0.12 4.82 1.91
CA ARG A 32 0.88 5.87 2.60
C ARG A 32 2.30 5.43 2.93
N GLY A 33 2.46 4.23 3.48
CA GLY A 33 3.78 3.65 3.76
C GLY A 33 4.60 3.43 2.49
N GLY A 34 3.96 2.88 1.44
CA GLY A 34 4.60 2.68 0.14
C GLY A 34 5.09 3.98 -0.49
N GLN A 35 4.29 5.04 -0.45
CA GLN A 35 4.66 6.35 -1.00
C GLN A 35 5.90 6.94 -0.32
N ILE A 36 5.98 6.86 1.01
CA ILE A 36 7.15 7.35 1.76
C ILE A 36 8.39 6.51 1.42
N PHE A 37 8.25 5.19 1.36
CA PHE A 37 9.34 4.30 0.98
C PHE A 37 9.88 4.61 -0.42
N PHE A 38 9.01 4.71 -1.43
CA PHE A 38 9.43 5.01 -2.79
C PHE A 38 10.05 6.41 -2.92
N ALA A 39 9.53 7.41 -2.19
CA ALA A 39 10.15 8.73 -2.16
C ALA A 39 11.60 8.66 -1.67
N ILE A 40 11.86 7.94 -0.58
CA ILE A 40 13.21 7.75 -0.04
C ILE A 40 14.08 6.93 -1.00
N CYS A 41 13.54 5.84 -1.56
CA CYS A 41 14.26 5.01 -2.53
C CYS A 41 14.72 5.85 -3.71
N LEU A 42 13.83 6.63 -4.34
CA LEU A 42 14.19 7.47 -5.47
C LEU A 42 15.34 8.43 -5.09
N LEU A 43 15.23 9.14 -3.97
CA LEU A 43 16.27 10.06 -3.50
C LEU A 43 17.64 9.35 -3.31
N ALA A 44 17.64 8.20 -2.65
CA ALA A 44 18.86 7.43 -2.41
C ALA A 44 19.49 6.93 -3.71
N HIS A 45 18.68 6.42 -4.65
CA HIS A 45 19.15 5.94 -5.94
C HIS A 45 19.69 7.07 -6.83
N PHE A 46 19.04 8.24 -6.82
CA PHE A 46 19.56 9.42 -7.52
C PHE A 46 20.90 9.89 -6.95
N LEU A 47 21.04 9.89 -5.63
CA LEU A 47 22.31 10.27 -4.98
C LEU A 47 23.43 9.28 -5.32
N VAL A 48 23.14 7.99 -5.25
CA VAL A 48 24.10 6.94 -5.62
C VAL A 48 24.49 7.04 -7.10
N TRP A 49 23.53 7.34 -7.99
CA TRP A 49 23.82 7.58 -9.40
C TRP A 49 24.78 8.76 -9.57
N ALA A 50 24.56 9.87 -8.87
CA ALA A 50 25.45 11.03 -8.96
C ALA A 50 26.90 10.72 -8.51
N TRP A 51 27.10 9.80 -7.56
CA TRP A 51 28.42 9.38 -7.09
C TRP A 51 29.10 8.34 -7.99
N MET A 52 28.36 7.29 -8.40
CA MET A 52 28.86 6.24 -9.28
C MET A 52 27.75 5.84 -10.24
N PRO A 53 27.76 6.36 -11.48
CA PRO A 53 26.75 6.03 -12.45
C PRO A 53 26.83 4.56 -12.83
N TRP A 54 25.70 3.87 -12.73
CA TRP A 54 25.53 2.46 -13.07
C TRP A 54 25.73 2.13 -14.55
N TYR A 55 25.61 3.11 -15.44
CA TYR A 55 25.87 2.95 -16.87
C TYR A 55 27.06 3.83 -17.25
N PRO A 56 28.14 3.28 -17.83
CA PRO A 56 29.20 4.08 -18.43
C PRO A 56 28.61 4.92 -19.57
N ALA A 57 29.02 6.19 -19.66
CA ALA A 57 28.64 7.06 -20.77
C ALA A 57 28.99 6.34 -22.08
N ALA A 58 27.98 6.13 -22.93
CA ALA A 58 28.14 5.40 -24.18
C ALA A 58 29.30 5.99 -25.00
N SER A 59 30.24 5.13 -25.40
CA SER A 59 31.26 5.39 -26.42
C SER A 59 30.66 5.44 -27.82
#